data_AF-A0A183JIB8-F1
#
_entry.id   AF-A0A183JIB8-F1
#
_cell.length_a   1.000
_cell.length_b   1.000
_cell.length_c   1.000
_cell.angle_alpha   90.00
_cell.angle_beta   90.00
_cell.angle_gamma   90.00
#
_symmetry.space_group_name_H-M   'P 1'
#
loop_
_entity.id
_entity.type
_entity.pdbx_description
1 polymer ?
#
loop_
_entity_poly.entity_id
_entity_poly.type
_entity_poly.pdbx_seq_one_letter_code
_entity_poly.pdbx_strand_id
1 'polypeptide(L)'
;MDPAERFFYDLVRIPKYYHKIDSMLLKEEFQPTIKWIKSSLDNVMKTSQEILTSPLICELLQTVLEIGNYMNEGNSLGSASGFKLSSLLKLSEVRSNDSKFTLLHFLVQEFKTNNPQMLRITETIPYLKEASE
;
A
#
# COMPACT_ATOMS: atom_id res chain seq x y z
N MET A 1 -34.97 -16.94 43.34
CA MET A 1 -34.39 -16.58 42.03
C MET A 1 -32.91 -16.81 42.13
N ASP A 2 -32.39 -17.60 41.20
CA ASP A 2 -30.95 -17.74 40.98
C ASP A 2 -30.34 -16.37 40.59
N PRO A 3 -29.04 -16.09 40.86
CA PRO A 3 -28.41 -14.83 40.50
C PRO A 3 -28.57 -14.43 39.02
N ALA A 4 -28.53 -15.39 38.09
CA ALA A 4 -28.73 -15.10 36.67
C ALA A 4 -30.17 -14.64 36.38
N GLU A 5 -31.16 -15.32 36.97
CA GLU A 5 -32.58 -14.94 36.85
C GLU A 5 -32.84 -13.55 37.43
N ARG A 6 -32.19 -13.23 38.56
CA ARG A 6 -32.31 -11.91 39.18
C ARG A 6 -31.70 -10.81 38.31
N PHE A 7 -30.53 -11.07 37.72
CA PHE A 7 -29.89 -10.15 36.77
C PHE A 7 -30.80 -9.85 35.57
N PHE A 8 -31.34 -10.89 34.92
CA PHE A 8 -32.25 -10.70 33.78
C PHE A 8 -33.53 -9.97 34.20
N TYR A 9 -34.12 -10.31 35.35
CA TYR A 9 -35.32 -9.65 35.87
C TYR A 9 -35.09 -8.14 36.08
N ASP A 10 -33.96 -7.74 36.66
CA ASP A 10 -33.65 -6.33 36.87
C ASP A 10 -33.27 -5.61 35.55
N LEU A 11 -32.60 -6.30 34.62
CA LEU A 11 -32.19 -5.77 33.32
C LEU A 11 -33.39 -5.45 32.41
N VAL A 12 -34.36 -6.36 32.27
CA VAL A 12 -35.52 -6.17 31.38
C VAL A 12 -36.46 -5.05 31.85
N ARG A 13 -36.39 -4.69 33.13
CA ARG A 13 -37.14 -3.57 33.70
C ARG A 13 -36.57 -2.22 33.31
N ILE A 14 -35.34 -2.16 32.83
CA ILE A 14 -34.75 -0.93 32.29
C ILE A 14 -35.37 -0.68 30.91
N PRO A 15 -36.09 0.43 30.70
CA PRO A 15 -36.69 0.72 29.40
C PRO A 15 -35.63 0.80 28.31
N LYS A 16 -35.83 0.04 27.23
CA LYS A 16 -34.92 -0.01 26.07
C LYS A 16 -33.47 -0.39 26.46
N TYR A 17 -33.27 -1.28 27.43
CA TYR A 17 -31.93 -1.64 27.93
C TYR A 17 -30.96 -2.04 26.82
N TYR A 18 -31.42 -2.79 25.82
CA TYR A 18 -30.60 -3.20 24.67
C TYR A 18 -30.01 -1.99 23.92
N HIS A 19 -30.86 -1.03 23.53
CA HIS A 19 -30.41 0.20 22.85
C HIS A 19 -29.48 1.06 23.73
N LYS A 20 -29.68 1.04 25.05
CA LYS A 20 -28.79 1.74 25.98
C LYS A 20 -27.41 1.11 26.02
N ILE A 21 -27.33 -0.23 26.02
CA ILE A 21 -26.06 -0.97 25.94
C ILE A 21 -25.37 -0.67 24.60
N ASP A 22 -26.08 -0.75 23.47
CA ASP A 22 -25.52 -0.43 22.16
C ASP A 22 -24.99 1.01 22.10
N SER A 23 -25.73 1.97 22.67
CA SER A 23 -25.31 3.37 22.72
C SER A 23 -24.07 3.57 23.61
N MET A 24 -23.96 2.83 24.71
CA MET A 24 -22.79 2.86 25.59
C MET A 24 -21.57 2.26 24.89
N LEU A 25 -21.75 1.13 24.20
CA LEU A 25 -20.69 0.49 23.41
C LEU A 25 -20.21 1.42 22.30
N LEU A 26 -21.14 1.98 21.51
CA LEU A 26 -20.81 2.94 20.46
C LEU A 26 -20.05 4.14 21.02
N LYS A 27 -20.49 4.70 22.15
CA LYS A 27 -19.81 5.84 22.78
C LYS A 27 -18.35 5.51 23.14
N GLU A 28 -18.10 4.31 23.64
CA GLU A 28 -16.76 3.83 23.99
C GLU A 28 -15.90 3.63 22.75
N GLU A 29 -16.44 2.99 21.71
CA GLU A 29 -15.72 2.65 20.48
C GLU A 29 -15.56 3.82 19.51
N PHE A 30 -16.40 4.86 19.61
CA PHE A 30 -16.48 5.93 18.60
C PHE A 30 -15.14 6.66 18.42
N GLN A 31 -14.53 7.10 19.52
CA GLN A 31 -13.27 7.86 19.48
C GLN A 31 -12.09 7.06 18.93
N PRO A 32 -11.80 5.83 19.39
CA PRO A 32 -10.72 5.03 18.79
C PRO A 32 -11.02 4.72 17.31
N THR A 33 -12.27 4.39 16.97
CA THR A 33 -12.67 4.06 15.60
C THR A 33 -12.46 5.25 14.66
N ILE A 34 -13.00 6.43 15.00
CA ILE A 34 -12.87 7.60 14.12
C ILE A 34 -11.42 8.08 14.02
N LYS A 35 -10.63 7.94 15.09
CA LYS A 35 -9.20 8.27 15.06
C LYS A 35 -8.45 7.34 14.11
N TRP A 36 -8.73 6.04 14.17
CA TRP A 36 -8.14 5.05 13.26
C TRP A 36 -8.54 5.32 11.81
N ILE A 37 -9.83 5.54 11.52
CA ILE A 37 -10.32 5.86 10.17
C ILE A 37 -9.61 7.11 9.61
N LYS A 38 -9.52 8.19 10.41
CA LYS A 38 -8.84 9.41 9.98
C LYS A 38 -7.36 9.17 9.68
N SER A 39 -6.67 8.43 10.53
CA SER A 39 -5.25 8.12 10.31
C SER A 39 -5.03 7.27 9.07
N SER A 40 -5.87 6.26 8.83
CA SER A 40 -5.81 5.41 7.64
C SER A 40 -6.05 6.24 6.38
N LEU A 41 -7.08 7.11 6.38
CA LEU A 41 -7.35 8.01 5.26
C LEU A 41 -6.19 8.97 4.98
N ASP A 42 -5.64 9.59 6.02
CA ASP A 42 -4.50 10.49 5.90
C ASP A 42 -3.28 9.79 5.29
N ASN A 43 -3.01 8.53 5.68
CA ASN A 43 -1.93 7.74 5.11
C ASN A 43 -2.16 7.47 3.61
N VAL A 44 -3.36 7.03 3.22
CA VAL A 44 -3.69 6.79 1.81
C VAL A 44 -3.58 8.07 0.97
N MET A 45 -4.09 9.19 1.48
CA MET A 45 -4.02 10.48 0.79
C MET A 45 -2.59 10.98 0.62
N LYS A 46 -1.78 10.94 1.69
CA LYS A 46 -0.37 11.36 1.66
C LYS A 46 0.45 10.48 0.72
N THR A 47 0.37 9.16 0.88
CA THR A 47 1.08 8.21 0.02
C THR A 47 0.69 8.39 -1.45
N SER A 48 -0.60 8.59 -1.75
CA SER A 48 -1.05 8.84 -3.12
C SER A 48 -0.42 10.11 -3.71
N GLN A 49 -0.37 11.18 -2.93
CA GLN A 49 0.26 12.44 -3.33
C GLN A 49 1.77 12.28 -3.53
N GLU A 50 2.45 11.59 -2.62
CA GLU A 50 3.88 11.31 -2.70
C GLU A 50 4.20 10.49 -3.95
N ILE A 51 3.41 9.46 -4.26
CA ILE A 51 3.57 8.66 -5.49
C ILE A 51 3.39 9.52 -6.75
N LEU A 52 2.34 10.33 -6.79
CA LEU A 52 2.01 11.14 -7.98
C LEU A 52 2.99 12.29 -8.24
N THR A 53 3.67 12.78 -7.20
CA THR A 53 4.57 13.94 -7.30
C THR A 53 6.04 13.60 -7.17
N SER A 54 6.39 12.35 -6.83
CA SER A 54 7.78 11.94 -6.67
C SER A 54 8.51 11.90 -8.01
N PRO A 55 9.55 12.74 -8.20
CA PRO A 55 10.39 12.67 -9.39
C PRO A 55 11.14 11.34 -9.47
N LEU A 56 11.52 10.75 -8.33
CA LEU A 56 12.21 9.46 -8.29
C LEU A 56 11.32 8.31 -8.77
N ILE A 57 10.02 8.31 -8.42
CA ILE A 57 9.09 7.30 -8.93
C ILE A 57 8.87 7.48 -10.43
N CYS A 58 8.75 8.72 -10.91
CA CYS A 58 8.64 8.99 -12.34
C CYS A 58 9.87 8.48 -13.10
N GLU A 59 11.08 8.75 -12.60
CA GLU A 59 12.33 8.29 -13.19
C GLU A 59 12.43 6.76 -13.18
N LEU A 60 12.06 6.10 -12.08
CA LEU A 60 12.02 4.64 -12.00
C LEU A 60 11.13 4.06 -13.11
N LEU A 61 9.91 4.58 -13.23
CA LEU A 61 8.95 4.11 -14.23
C LEU A 61 9.45 4.36 -15.65
N GLN A 62 10.10 5.51 -15.89
CA GLN A 62 10.70 5.82 -17.18
C GLN A 62 11.84 4.85 -17.53
N THR A 63 12.79 4.63 -16.61
CA THR A 63 13.90 3.69 -16.84
C THR A 63 13.39 2.27 -17.10
N VAL A 64 12.38 1.83 -16.35
CA VAL A 64 11.76 0.51 -16.59
C VAL A 64 11.08 0.44 -17.96
N LEU A 65 10.40 1.51 -18.39
CA LEU A 65 9.79 1.58 -19.72
C LEU A 65 10.85 1.52 -20.83
N GLU A 66 11.94 2.27 -20.69
CA GLU A 66 13.05 2.30 -21.65
C GLU A 66 13.72 0.92 -21.78
N ILE A 67 14.06 0.30 -20.65
CA ILE A 67 14.62 -1.06 -20.62
C ILE A 67 13.64 -2.06 -21.24
N GLY A 68 12.36 -1.99 -20.86
CA GLY A 68 11.32 -2.87 -21.39
C GLY A 68 11.15 -2.72 -22.91
N ASN A 69 11.17 -1.49 -23.42
CA ASN A 69 11.06 -1.21 -24.85
C ASN A 69 12.28 -1.72 -25.62
N TYR A 70 13.48 -1.53 -25.08
CA TYR A 70 14.71 -2.05 -25.67
C TYR A 70 14.70 -3.58 -25.74
N MET A 71 14.31 -4.26 -24.66
CA MET A 71 14.24 -5.72 -24.62
C MET A 71 13.17 -6.32 -25.53
N ASN A 72 12.10 -5.57 -25.80
CA ASN A 72 10.98 -6.02 -26.65
C ASN A 72 11.02 -5.42 -28.06
N GLU A 73 12.14 -4.81 -28.46
CA GLU A 73 12.32 -4.30 -29.80
C GLU A 73 12.10 -5.42 -30.83
N GLY A 74 11.26 -5.16 -31.84
CA GLY A 74 10.92 -6.13 -32.88
C GLY A 74 9.72 -7.03 -32.61
N ASN A 75 9.06 -6.91 -31.45
CA ASN A 75 7.76 -7.56 -31.19
C ASN A 75 6.66 -6.53 -30.82
N SER A 76 5.42 -7.00 -30.65
CA SER A 76 4.26 -6.12 -30.37
C SER A 76 4.31 -5.40 -29.01
N LEU A 77 5.28 -5.71 -28.15
CA LEU A 77 5.53 -5.08 -26.86
C LEU A 77 6.68 -4.05 -26.92
N GLY A 78 7.37 -3.92 -28.06
CA GLY A 78 8.32 -2.85 -28.31
C GLY A 78 7.62 -1.51 -28.53
N SER A 79 8.31 -0.40 -28.23
CA SER A 79 7.81 0.97 -28.41
C SER A 79 6.49 1.26 -27.65
N ALA A 80 6.27 0.63 -26.51
CA ALA A 80 5.14 0.93 -25.64
C ALA A 80 5.24 2.36 -25.08
N SER A 81 4.08 3.02 -24.93
CA SER A 81 3.98 4.34 -24.28
C SER A 81 3.85 4.25 -22.76
N GLY A 82 3.72 3.04 -22.21
CA GLY A 82 3.55 2.79 -20.79
C GLY A 82 3.32 1.31 -20.50
N PHE A 83 3.26 0.97 -19.21
CA PHE A 83 3.03 -0.40 -18.74
C PHE A 83 2.14 -0.40 -17.50
N LYS A 84 1.54 -1.56 -17.19
CA LYS A 84 0.78 -1.74 -15.95
C LYS A 84 1.73 -1.82 -14.76
N LEU A 85 1.44 -1.16 -13.64
CA LEU A 85 2.27 -1.21 -12.43
C LEU A 85 2.54 -2.65 -11.93
N SER A 86 1.61 -3.59 -12.14
CA SER A 86 1.82 -5.00 -11.81
C SER A 86 2.99 -5.65 -12.56
N SER A 87 3.43 -5.08 -13.69
CA SER A 87 4.63 -5.53 -14.40
C SER A 87 5.92 -5.29 -13.62
N LEU A 88 5.95 -4.39 -12.63
CA LEU A 88 7.12 -4.18 -11.77
C LEU A 88 7.50 -5.44 -11.00
N LEU A 89 6.52 -6.30 -10.64
CA LEU A 89 6.78 -7.57 -9.97
C LEU A 89 7.64 -8.52 -10.82
N LYS A 90 7.46 -8.46 -12.16
CA LYS A 90 8.17 -9.30 -13.12
C LYS A 90 9.66 -8.98 -13.21
N LEU A 91 10.10 -7.80 -12.76
CA LEU A 91 11.52 -7.44 -12.76
C LEU A 91 12.36 -8.42 -11.92
N SER A 92 11.76 -9.01 -10.88
CA SER A 92 12.41 -10.03 -10.06
C SER A 92 12.37 -11.43 -10.67
N GLU A 93 11.58 -11.63 -11.72
CA GLU A 93 11.35 -12.93 -12.38
C GLU A 93 12.15 -13.07 -13.68
N VAL A 94 12.32 -11.97 -14.43
CA VAL A 94 13.06 -11.96 -15.69
C VAL A 94 14.56 -12.09 -15.41
N ARG A 95 15.17 -13.21 -15.86
CA ARG A 95 16.57 -13.57 -15.61
C ARG A 95 17.44 -13.35 -16.83
N SER A 96 18.71 -13.05 -16.57
CA SER A 96 19.77 -13.06 -17.60
C SER A 96 20.19 -14.50 -17.93
N ASN A 97 21.21 -14.65 -18.78
CA ASN A 97 21.86 -15.95 -19.01
C ASN A 97 22.47 -16.55 -17.72
N ASP A 98 22.86 -15.70 -16.77
CA ASP A 98 23.10 -16.12 -15.39
C ASP A 98 21.76 -16.15 -14.64
N SER A 99 21.34 -17.35 -14.25
CA SER A 99 20.09 -17.57 -13.53
C SER A 99 20.05 -16.88 -12.17
N LYS A 100 21.18 -16.47 -11.59
CA LYS A 100 21.22 -15.72 -10.32
C LYS A 100 20.95 -14.23 -10.50
N PHE A 101 21.03 -13.71 -11.72
CA PHE A 101 20.92 -12.28 -12.01
C PHE A 101 19.62 -11.97 -12.74
N THR A 102 18.84 -11.04 -12.18
CA THR A 102 17.52 -10.65 -12.70
C THR A 102 17.53 -9.23 -13.23
N LEU A 103 16.47 -8.84 -13.94
CA LEU A 103 16.31 -7.48 -14.44
C LEU A 103 16.25 -6.45 -13.31
N LEU A 104 15.72 -6.82 -12.14
CA LEU A 104 15.78 -5.98 -10.94
C LEU A 104 17.21 -5.76 -10.44
N HIS A 105 18.07 -6.80 -10.48
CA HIS A 105 19.48 -6.64 -10.10
C HIS A 105 20.21 -5.70 -11.08
N PHE A 106 19.93 -5.85 -12.37
CA PHE A 106 20.43 -4.95 -13.40
C PHE A 106 20.03 -3.49 -13.11
N LEU A 107 18.74 -3.25 -12.87
CA LEU A 107 18.20 -1.92 -12.59
C LEU A 107 18.86 -1.28 -11.36
N VAL A 108 19.06 -2.05 -10.28
CA VAL A 108 19.74 -1.55 -9.07
C VAL A 108 21.21 -1.22 -9.36
N GLN A 109 21.90 -1.99 -10.20
CA GLN A 109 23.27 -1.71 -10.60
C GLN A 109 23.35 -0.44 -11.47
N GLU A 110 22.42 -0.30 -12.42
CA GLU A 110 22.31 0.88 -13.27
C GLU A 110 22.15 2.15 -12.42
N PHE A 111 21.25 2.12 -11.43
CA PHE A 111 21.08 3.24 -10.50
C PHE A 111 22.30 3.47 -9.60
N LYS A 112 22.98 2.42 -9.11
CA LYS A 112 24.22 2.60 -8.35
C LYS A 112 25.31 3.33 -9.13
N THR A 113 25.37 3.13 -10.45
CA THR A 113 26.40 3.72 -11.31
C THR A 113 25.99 5.11 -11.81
N ASN A 114 24.75 5.26 -12.29
CA ASN A 114 24.34 6.43 -13.06
C ASN A 114 23.48 7.42 -12.26
N ASN A 115 22.70 6.96 -11.27
CA ASN A 115 21.92 7.84 -10.40
C ASN A 115 21.72 7.25 -8.99
N PRO A 116 22.71 7.41 -8.09
CA PRO A 116 22.65 6.81 -6.75
C PRO A 116 21.50 7.30 -5.87
N GLN A 117 20.89 8.45 -6.18
CA GLN A 117 19.74 8.96 -5.42
C GLN A 117 18.52 8.04 -5.53
N MET A 118 18.39 7.32 -6.65
CA MET A 118 17.31 6.35 -6.88
C MET A 118 17.28 5.21 -5.86
N LEU A 119 18.40 4.93 -5.18
CA LEU A 119 18.47 3.93 -4.12
C LEU A 119 17.68 4.33 -2.86
N ARG A 120 17.31 5.61 -2.74
CA ARG A 120 16.53 6.17 -1.63
C ARG A 120 15.05 6.31 -1.96
N ILE A 121 14.58 5.76 -3.09
CA ILE A 121 13.20 5.90 -3.53
C ILE A 121 12.18 5.48 -2.46
N THR A 122 12.48 4.44 -1.68
CA THR A 122 11.62 3.96 -0.59
C THR A 122 11.53 4.94 0.58
N GLU A 123 12.53 5.81 0.76
CA GLU A 123 12.52 6.86 1.79
C GLU A 123 11.56 8.00 1.42
N THR A 124 11.20 8.13 0.13
CA THR A 124 10.29 9.20 -0.35
C THR A 124 8.80 8.89 -0.17
N ILE A 125 8.47 7.66 0.23
CA ILE A 125 7.10 7.17 0.42
C ILE A 125 6.97 6.42 1.75
N PRO A 126 7.26 7.07 2.89
CA PRO A 126 7.45 6.40 4.18
C PRO A 126 6.17 5.71 4.70
N TYR A 127 4.99 6.18 4.29
CA TYR A 127 3.70 5.64 4.73
C TYR A 127 3.09 4.62 3.74
N LEU A 128 3.86 4.16 2.75
CA LEU A 128 3.35 3.24 1.74
C LEU A 128 2.82 1.95 2.35
N LYS A 129 3.51 1.40 3.35
CA LYS A 129 3.12 0.15 3.99
C LYS A 129 1.81 0.32 4.76
N GLU A 130 1.73 1.36 5.58
CA GLU A 130 0.55 1.69 6.38
C GLU A 130 -0.65 2.09 5.52
N ALA A 131 -0.43 2.60 4.31
CA ALA A 131 -1.49 2.88 3.34
C ALA A 131 -1.96 1.64 2.57
N SER A 132 -1.22 0.53 2.64
CA SER A 132 -1.54 -0.74 1.95
C SER A 132 -2.29 -1.75 2.82
N GLU A 133 -2.41 -1.47 4.12
CA GLU A 133 -3.15 -2.25 5.12
C GLU A 133 -4.62 -1.84 5.20
#